data_AF-A0A4V1V3E5-F1
#
_entry.id   AF-A0A4V1V3E5-F1
#
_cell.length_a   1.000
_cell.length_b   1.000
_cell.length_c   1.000
_cell.angle_alpha   90.00
_cell.angle_beta   90.00
_cell.angle_gamma   90.00
#
_symmetry.space_group_name_H-M   'P 1'
#
loop_
_entity.id
_entity.type
_entity.pdbx_description
1 polymer ?
#
loop_
_entity_poly.entity_id
_entity_poly.type
_entity_poly.pdbx_seq_one_letter_code
_entity_poly.pdbx_strand_id
1 'polypeptide(L)' 'MSSKVIKGGTIVTADLTYKADIKIEGGRIVEIGQNLSGGDVLDATGCYVMP' A
#
# COMPACT_ATOMS: atom_id res chain seq x y z
N MET A 1 -1.41 -17.66 -6.21
CA MET A 1 -1.03 -16.78 -5.09
C MET A 1 -0.88 -15.38 -5.65
N SER A 2 -1.87 -14.51 -5.45
CA SER A 2 -1.84 -13.14 -5.96
C SER A 2 -1.30 -12.23 -4.88
N SER A 3 -0.06 -11.79 -5.07
CA SER A 3 0.52 -10.66 -4.34
C SER A 3 0.15 -9.38 -5.10
N LYS A 4 -0.36 -8.37 -4.40
CA LYS A 4 -0.66 -7.04 -4.92
C LYS A 4 0.19 -6.02 -4.18
N VAL A 5 0.69 -5.02 -4.87
CA VAL A 5 1.49 -3.95 -4.27
C VAL A 5 0.82 -2.64 -4.63
N ILE A 6 0.31 -1.94 -3.64
CA ILE A 6 -0.20 -0.58 -3.80
C ILE A 6 0.99 0.36 -3.65
N LYS A 7 1.34 1.08 -4.72
CA LYS A 7 2.41 2.09 -4.73
C LYS A 7 1.87 3.49 -4.63
N GLY A 8 2.60 4.37 -3.93
CA GLY A 8 2.33 5.81 -3.90
C GLY A 8 1.09 6.20 -3.10
N GLY A 9 0.51 5.26 -2.33
CA GLY A 9 -0.65 5.51 -1.49
C GLY A 9 -0.32 6.45 -0.33
N THR A 10 -1.29 7.29 0.04
CA THR A 10 -1.21 8.09 1.27
C THR A 10 -2.03 7.41 2.34
N ILE A 11 -1.37 6.77 3.31
CA ILE A 11 -2.02 6.11 4.43
C ILE A 11 -2.50 7.18 5.40
N VAL A 12 -3.80 7.21 5.65
CA VAL A 12 -4.46 8.12 6.58
C VAL A 12 -4.83 7.33 7.82
N THR A 13 -4.14 7.57 8.94
CA THR A 13 -4.58 7.10 10.25
C THR A 13 -5.17 8.25 11.05
N ALA A 14 -5.82 7.93 12.17
CA ALA A 14 -6.45 8.95 13.03
C ALA A 14 -5.44 9.98 13.57
N ASP A 15 -4.18 9.58 13.73
CA ASP A 15 -3.13 10.43 14.28
C ASP A 15 -2.27 11.10 13.21
N LEU A 16 -1.99 10.41 12.10
CA LEU A 16 -0.96 10.83 11.14
C LEU A 16 -1.30 10.39 9.71
N THR A 17 -0.86 11.20 8.75
CA THR A 17 -0.94 10.89 7.32
C THR A 17 0.46 10.70 6.77
N TYR A 18 0.74 9.56 6.15
CA TYR A 18 2.07 9.28 5.61
C TYR A 18 2.00 8.53 4.29
N LYS A 19 2.94 8.84 3.39
CA LYS A 19 3.06 8.16 2.10
C LYS A 19 3.85 6.86 2.26
N ALA A 20 3.23 5.75 1.89
CA ALA A 20 3.86 4.45 1.90
C ALA A 20 3.19 3.53 0.89
N ASP A 21 3.97 2.58 0.41
CA ASP A 21 3.52 1.46 -0.39
C ASP A 21 3.06 0.32 0.53
N ILE A 22 2.06 -0.44 0.07
CA ILE A 22 1.44 -1.53 0.83
C ILE A 22 1.48 -2.79 -0.03
N LYS A 23 2.14 -3.84 0.45
CA LYS A 23 2.08 -5.17 -0.15
C LYS A 23 0.98 -5.98 0.51
N ILE A 24 0.09 -6.51 -0.30
CA ILE A 24 -1.05 -7.34 0.08
C ILE A 24 -0.86 -8.73 -0.50
N GLU A 25 -0.87 -9.76 0.33
CA GLU A 25 -0.90 -11.16 -0.13
C GLU A 25 -2.07 -11.89 0.51
N GLY A 26 -2.89 -12.56 -0.32
CA GLY A 26 -4.02 -13.36 0.17
C GLY A 26 -5.07 -12.55 0.95
N GLY A 27 -5.22 -11.25 0.64
CA GLY A 27 -6.16 -10.35 1.33
C GLY A 27 -5.66 -9.81 2.67
N ARG A 28 -4.38 -10.00 3.00
CA ARG A 28 -3.73 -9.41 4.18
C ARG A 28 -2.55 -8.54 3.77
N ILE A 29 -2.36 -7.45 4.51
CA ILE A 29 -1.17 -6.62 4.36
C ILE A 29 0.02 -7.41 4.93
N VAL A 30 1.00 -7.71 4.09
CA VAL A 30 2.23 -8.42 4.48
C VAL A 30 3.38 -7.46 4.75
N GLU A 31 3.39 -6.30 4.10
CA GLU A 31 4.48 -5.33 4.20
C GLU A 31 3.97 -3.92 3.92
N ILE A 32 4.48 -2.95 4.69
CA ILE A 32 4.24 -1.52 4.47
C ILE A 32 5.61 -0.85 4.48
N GLY A 33 5.94 -0.11 3.43
CA GLY A 33 7.28 0.45 3.25
C GLY A 33 7.31 1.47 2.12
N GLN A 34 8.50 1.89 1.71
CA GLN A 34 8.67 2.75 0.54
C GLN A 34 9.36 1.96 -0.57
N ASN A 35 8.90 2.14 -1.81
CA ASN A 35 9.41 1.47 -3.00
C ASN A 35 9.22 -0.06 -3.01
N LEU A 36 8.09 -0.55 -2.49
CA LEU A 36 7.79 -1.99 -2.46
C LEU A 36 7.61 -2.54 -3.87
N SER A 37 8.15 -3.72 -4.18
CA SER A 37 8.11 -4.26 -5.54
C SER A 37 7.62 -5.71 -5.51
N GLY A 38 6.70 -6.06 -6.42
CA GLY A 38 6.24 -7.44 -6.57
C GLY A 38 4.79 -7.56 -7.08
N GLY A 39 4.48 -8.71 -7.66
CA GLY A 39 3.13 -9.08 -8.06
C GLY A 39 2.41 -8.06 -8.94
N ASP A 40 1.11 -7.89 -8.71
CA ASP A 40 0.28 -6.88 -9.34
C ASP A 40 0.51 -5.51 -8.69
N VAL A 41 1.16 -4.59 -9.42
CA VAL A 41 1.35 -3.23 -8.94
C VAL A 41 0.12 -2.38 -9.23
N LEU A 42 -0.48 -1.83 -8.18
CA LEU A 42 -1.55 -0.84 -8.23
C LEU A 42 -0.96 0.53 -7.92
N ASP A 43 -1.11 1.50 -8.82
CA ASP A 43 -0.71 2.87 -8.56
C ASP A 43 -1.84 3.60 -7.81
N ALA A 44 -1.59 3.98 -6.56
CA ALA A 44 -2.47 4.78 -5.72
C ALA A 44 -1.89 6.18 -5.48
N THR A 45 -1.07 6.68 -6.41
CA THR A 45 -0.46 8.01 -6.31
C THR A 45 -1.54 9.08 -6.23
N GLY A 46 -1.57 9.79 -5.11
CA GLY A 46 -2.57 10.84 -4.86
C GLY A 46 -3.90 10.34 -4.32
N CYS A 47 -4.04 9.03 -4.07
CA CYS A 47 -5.19 8.45 -3.39
C CYS A 47 -4.93 8.33 -1.87
N TYR A 48 -6.00 8.48 -1.09
CA TYR A 48 -5.98 8.26 0.35
C TYR A 48 -6.39 6.82 0.66
N VAL A 49 -5.51 6.10 1.35
CA VAL A 49 -5.76 4.75 1.85
C VAL A 49 -6.16 4.88 3.31
N MET A 50 -7.45 4.69 3.58
CA MET A 50 -8.00 4.64 4.94
C MET A 50 -8.15 3.18 5.37
N PRO A 51 -7.87 2.85 6.65
CA PRO A 51 -8.14 1.53 7.22
C PRO A 51 -9.63 1.20 7.28
#